data_AF-A0A7J4LUE4-F1
#
_entry.id   AF-A0A7J4LUE4-F1
#
_cell.length_a   1.000
_cell.length_b   1.000
_cell.length_c   1.000
_cell.angle_alpha   90.00
_cell.angle_beta   90.00
_cell.angle_gamma   90.00
#
_symmetry.space_group_name_H-M   'P 1'
#
loop_
_entity.id
_entity.type
_entity.pdbx_description
1 polymer ?
#
loop_
_entity_poly.entity_id
_entity_poly.type
_entity_poly.pdbx_seq_one_letter_code
_entity_poly.pdbx_strand_id
1 'polypeptide(L)'
;MDQNKKQDRATDSVKVTIVLDTNFLLIPGQFKVDIFRELERIIDAPYRLVVLDATIDELKELRDKKGAKGRDKDAAKLALRLVQAKTETQNINIVTSAKPYVDQAILQMVQEDRKDKKLVVATQDQELKRLLKKAGTKTITLRQKKYLIIR
;
A
#
# COMPACT_ATOMS: atom_id res chain seq x y z
N MET A 1 25.71 -19.22 -39.99
CA MET A 1 24.62 -18.43 -40.61
C MET A 1 23.36 -18.79 -39.84
N ASP A 2 23.26 -18.45 -38.56
CA ASP A 2 23.07 -17.13 -37.96
C ASP A 2 21.75 -16.45 -38.36
N GLN A 3 21.07 -15.96 -37.30
CA GLN A 3 19.95 -15.01 -37.23
C GLN A 3 18.52 -15.61 -37.33
N ASN A 4 17.52 -15.32 -36.49
CA ASN A 4 17.36 -14.56 -35.24
C ASN A 4 15.87 -14.79 -34.83
N LYS A 5 15.55 -15.37 -33.67
CA LYS A 5 15.09 -14.66 -32.46
C LYS A 5 13.89 -13.71 -32.66
N LYS A 6 12.72 -14.13 -32.15
CA LYS A 6 11.77 -13.33 -31.34
C LYS A 6 10.54 -14.19 -31.05
N GLN A 7 10.72 -15.14 -30.14
CA GLN A 7 9.59 -15.63 -29.36
C GLN A 7 9.54 -14.69 -28.16
N ASP A 8 8.54 -13.81 -28.17
CA ASP A 8 8.38 -12.72 -27.23
C ASP A 8 8.39 -13.25 -25.80
N ARG A 9 9.52 -13.02 -25.14
CA ARG A 9 9.59 -12.94 -23.69
C ARG A 9 8.62 -11.82 -23.33
N ALA A 10 7.41 -12.18 -22.90
CA ALA A 10 6.56 -11.29 -22.13
C ALA A 10 7.48 -10.71 -21.06
N THR A 11 7.79 -9.43 -21.23
CA THR A 11 8.71 -8.72 -20.36
C THR A 11 8.03 -8.80 -19.01
N ASP A 12 8.63 -9.52 -18.07
CA ASP A 12 8.26 -9.46 -16.67
C ASP A 12 8.63 -8.04 -16.25
N SER A 13 7.75 -7.10 -16.61
CA SER A 13 7.94 -5.68 -16.43
C SER A 13 8.09 -5.53 -14.95
N VAL A 14 9.28 -5.16 -14.52
CA VAL A 14 9.63 -5.01 -13.13
C VAL A 14 8.63 -4.05 -12.47
N LYS A 15 7.68 -4.58 -11.68
CA LYS A 15 6.63 -3.79 -11.03
C LYS A 15 7.07 -3.38 -9.62
N VAL A 16 6.91 -2.10 -9.30
CA VAL A 16 7.02 -1.59 -7.92
C VAL A 16 5.90 -2.19 -7.09
N THR A 17 6.22 -2.70 -5.89
CA THR A 17 5.21 -3.20 -4.95
C THR A 17 4.95 -2.12 -3.92
N ILE A 18 3.72 -1.64 -3.83
CA ILE A 18 3.34 -0.62 -2.85
C ILE A 18 2.46 -1.25 -1.80
N VAL A 19 2.98 -1.38 -0.58
CA VAL A 19 2.23 -1.90 0.57
C VAL A 19 1.43 -0.75 1.19
N LEU A 20 0.11 -0.89 1.24
CA LEU A 20 -0.79 0.11 1.81
C LEU A 20 -1.15 -0.27 3.25
N ASP A 21 -0.79 0.60 4.18
CA ASP A 21 -1.10 0.47 5.60
C ASP A 21 -2.54 0.97 5.92
N THR A 22 -3.10 0.53 7.06
CA THR A 22 -4.44 0.87 7.54
C THR A 22 -4.65 2.38 7.59
N ASN A 23 -3.73 3.11 8.23
CA ASN A 23 -3.81 4.56 8.36
C ASN A 23 -3.76 5.29 7.01
N PHE A 24 -3.09 4.70 6.02
CA PHE A 24 -3.04 5.26 4.67
C PHE A 24 -4.37 5.07 3.93
N LEU A 25 -4.99 3.90 4.07
CA LEU A 25 -6.29 3.60 3.44
C LEU A 25 -7.44 4.45 3.99
N LEU A 26 -7.32 5.02 5.19
CA LEU A 26 -8.31 5.93 5.79
C LEU A 26 -8.29 7.35 5.19
N ILE A 27 -7.21 7.73 4.49
CA ILE A 27 -7.00 9.09 3.95
C ILE A 27 -8.17 9.60 3.10
N PRO A 28 -8.75 8.82 2.15
CA PRO A 28 -9.87 9.28 1.34
C PRO A 28 -11.09 9.68 2.17
N GLY A 29 -11.35 8.95 3.26
CA GLY A 29 -12.45 9.24 4.17
C GLY A 29 -12.22 10.47 5.01
N GLN A 30 -11.02 10.58 5.59
CA GLN A 30 -10.65 11.61 6.57
C GLN A 30 -10.29 12.96 5.93
N PHE A 31 -9.58 12.94 4.81
CA PHE A 31 -9.03 14.14 4.18
C PHE A 31 -9.60 14.43 2.79
N LYS A 32 -10.48 13.56 2.27
CA LYS A 32 -11.08 13.69 0.93
C LYS A 32 -10.05 13.75 -0.20
N VAL A 33 -8.94 13.01 -0.02
CA VAL A 33 -7.86 12.88 -1.01
C VAL A 33 -7.98 11.53 -1.71
N ASP A 34 -7.99 11.55 -3.05
CA ASP A 34 -7.93 10.33 -3.85
C ASP A 34 -6.50 9.78 -3.87
N ILE A 35 -6.24 8.81 -2.99
CA ILE A 35 -4.92 8.20 -2.87
C ILE A 35 -4.52 7.43 -4.14
N PHE A 36 -5.44 6.90 -4.93
CA PHE A 36 -5.10 6.12 -6.11
C PHE A 36 -4.63 7.02 -7.23
N ARG A 37 -5.35 8.12 -7.48
CA ARG A 37 -4.93 9.14 -8.43
C ARG A 37 -3.60 9.78 -8.03
N GLU A 38 -3.39 9.99 -6.72
CA GLU A 38 -2.14 10.52 -6.23
C GLU A 38 -0.97 9.52 -6.34
N LEU A 39 -1.23 8.22 -6.23
CA LEU A 39 -0.23 7.18 -6.51
C LEU A 39 0.17 7.18 -7.99
N GLU A 40 -0.80 7.25 -8.91
CA GLU A 40 -0.56 7.40 -10.35
C GLU A 40 0.28 8.64 -10.66
N ARG A 41 0.09 9.73 -9.91
CA ARG A 41 0.84 10.98 -10.08
C ARG A 41 2.30 10.88 -9.63
N ILE A 42 2.60 10.15 -8.54
CA ILE A 42 3.94 10.13 -7.93
C ILE A 42 4.80 8.92 -8.31
N ILE A 43 4.19 7.87 -8.85
CA ILE A 43 4.89 6.64 -9.23
C ILE A 43 5.02 6.58 -10.74
N ASP A 44 6.21 6.95 -11.23
CA ASP A 44 6.56 6.92 -12.65
C ASP A 44 7.08 5.53 -13.08
N ALA A 45 6.35 4.48 -12.69
CA ALA A 45 6.67 3.10 -13.03
C ALA A 45 5.42 2.21 -12.91
N PRO A 46 5.35 1.09 -13.65
CA PRO A 46 4.35 0.07 -13.38
C PRO A 46 4.41 -0.39 -11.92
N TYR A 47 3.28 -0.39 -11.23
CA TYR A 47 3.19 -0.83 -9.85
C TYR A 47 2.03 -1.79 -9.61
N ARG A 48 2.10 -2.51 -8.50
CA ARG A 48 1.01 -3.27 -7.91
C ARG A 48 0.80 -2.81 -6.48
N LEU A 49 -0.45 -2.79 -6.04
CA LEU A 49 -0.77 -2.45 -4.66
C LEU A 49 -0.94 -3.75 -3.87
N VAL A 50 -0.46 -3.74 -2.64
CA VAL A 50 -0.58 -4.85 -1.70
C VAL A 50 -1.21 -4.33 -0.42
N VAL A 51 -2.17 -5.08 0.12
CA VAL A 51 -2.76 -4.84 1.45
C VAL A 51 -2.62 -6.13 2.24
N LEU A 52 -2.31 -6.04 3.53
CA LEU A 52 -2.29 -7.21 4.39
C LEU A 52 -3.71 -7.58 4.85
N ASP A 53 -4.01 -8.86 5.00
CA ASP A 53 -5.27 -9.32 5.60
C ASP A 53 -5.53 -8.69 6.98
N ALA A 54 -4.49 -8.60 7.83
CA ALA A 54 -4.55 -7.92 9.12
C ALA A 54 -4.97 -6.45 8.99
N THR A 55 -4.55 -5.74 7.94
CA THR A 55 -5.03 -4.38 7.64
C THR A 55 -6.52 -4.35 7.34
N ILE A 56 -7.05 -5.37 6.64
CA ILE A 56 -8.48 -5.48 6.38
C ILE A 56 -9.26 -5.70 7.69
N ASP A 57 -8.72 -6.51 8.59
CA ASP A 57 -9.35 -6.79 9.88
C ASP A 57 -9.35 -5.55 10.80
N GLU A 58 -8.25 -4.81 10.88
CA GLU A 58 -8.21 -3.51 11.58
C GLU A 58 -9.25 -2.52 11.04
N LEU A 59 -9.43 -2.46 9.72
CA LEU A 59 -10.47 -1.61 9.11
C LEU A 59 -11.89 -2.07 9.49
N LYS A 60 -12.16 -3.38 9.57
CA LYS A 60 -13.46 -3.91 10.03
C LYS A 60 -13.68 -3.56 11.50
N GLU A 61 -12.67 -3.74 12.34
CA GLU A 61 -12.75 -3.39 13.75
C GLU A 61 -13.05 -1.89 13.94
N LEU A 62 -12.36 -1.01 13.21
CA LEU A 62 -12.60 0.43 13.25
C LEU A 62 -14.03 0.80 12.82
N ARG A 63 -14.57 0.15 11.79
CA ARG A 63 -15.95 0.32 11.34
C ARG A 63 -16.95 -0.07 12.44
N ASP A 64 -16.71 -1.19 13.11
CA ASP A 64 -17.68 -1.81 14.03
C ASP A 64 -17.51 -1.35 15.49
N LYS A 65 -16.38 -0.73 15.84
CA LYS A 65 -16.04 -0.28 17.19
C LYS A 65 -17.14 0.60 17.80
N LYS A 66 -17.72 0.16 18.92
CA LYS A 66 -18.69 0.94 19.69
C LYS A 66 -17.99 2.18 20.29
N GLY A 67 -18.62 3.35 20.19
CA GLY A 67 -18.07 4.61 20.71
C GLY A 67 -17.00 5.30 19.84
N ALA A 68 -16.59 4.73 18.71
CA ALA A 68 -15.73 5.44 17.75
C ALA A 68 -16.47 6.64 17.11
N LYS A 69 -15.74 7.71 16.81
CA LYS A 69 -16.30 8.90 16.15
C LYS A 69 -16.88 8.49 14.78
N GLY A 70 -18.06 9.00 14.43
CA GLY A 70 -18.73 8.64 13.17
C GLY A 70 -17.84 8.82 11.94
N ARG A 71 -17.00 9.87 11.93
CA ARG A 71 -16.04 10.13 10.85
C ARG A 71 -15.02 9.01 10.64
N ASP A 72 -14.53 8.38 11.70
CA ASP A 72 -13.55 7.29 11.59
C ASP A 72 -14.21 6.02 11.06
N LYS A 73 -15.47 5.76 11.46
CA LYS A 73 -16.27 4.66 10.92
C LYS A 73 -16.56 4.83 9.43
N ASP A 74 -16.96 6.04 9.04
CA ASP A 74 -17.24 6.36 7.63
C ASP A 74 -15.98 6.25 6.78
N ALA A 75 -14.82 6.66 7.33
CA ALA A 75 -13.54 6.49 6.67
C ALA A 75 -13.17 5.02 6.50
N ALA A 76 -13.31 4.20 7.54
CA ALA A 76 -13.05 2.76 7.47
C ALA A 76 -14.01 2.05 6.49
N LYS A 77 -15.30 2.42 6.49
CA LYS A 77 -16.29 1.90 5.54
C LYS A 77 -15.94 2.25 4.10
N LEU A 78 -15.50 3.48 3.85
CA LEU A 78 -15.03 3.90 2.53
C LEU A 78 -13.75 3.15 2.12
N ALA A 79 -12.78 3.03 3.03
CA ALA A 79 -11.54 2.29 2.80
C ALA A 79 -11.81 0.84 2.37
N LEU A 80 -12.66 0.11 3.09
CA LEU A 80 -13.03 -1.27 2.76
C LEU A 80 -13.67 -1.37 1.36
N ARG A 81 -14.58 -0.45 1.02
CA ARG A 81 -15.22 -0.42 -0.31
C ARG A 81 -14.21 -0.14 -1.42
N LEU A 82 -13.28 0.78 -1.20
CA LEU A 82 -12.23 1.12 -2.15
C LEU A 82 -11.28 -0.07 -2.37
N VAL A 83 -10.88 -0.74 -1.28
CA VAL A 83 -10.04 -1.94 -1.39
C VAL A 83 -10.77 -3.02 -2.19
N GLN A 84 -12.02 -3.33 -1.84
CA GLN A 84 -12.83 -4.32 -2.56
C GLN A 84 -12.91 -4.01 -4.06
N ALA A 85 -13.32 -2.78 -4.42
CA ALA A 85 -13.45 -2.37 -5.81
C ALA A 85 -12.11 -2.47 -6.58
N LYS A 86 -10.99 -2.13 -5.94
CA LYS A 86 -9.66 -2.19 -6.57
C LYS A 86 -9.10 -3.61 -6.67
N THR A 87 -9.51 -4.51 -5.79
CA THR A 87 -9.22 -5.95 -5.92
C THR A 87 -9.93 -6.55 -7.13
N GLU A 88 -11.20 -6.18 -7.37
CA GLU A 88 -11.97 -6.62 -8.54
C GLU A 88 -11.34 -6.15 -9.86
N THR A 89 -10.73 -4.95 -9.88
CA THR A 89 -9.97 -4.46 -11.04
C THR A 89 -8.51 -4.95 -11.10
N GLN A 90 -8.14 -5.97 -10.31
CA GLN A 90 -6.77 -6.54 -10.21
C GLN A 90 -5.65 -5.55 -9.86
N ASN A 91 -5.98 -4.43 -9.20
CA ASN A 91 -5.00 -3.41 -8.83
C ASN A 91 -4.46 -3.58 -7.41
N ILE A 92 -5.22 -4.22 -6.52
CA ILE A 92 -4.81 -4.56 -5.14
C ILE A 92 -4.79 -6.08 -4.98
N ASN A 93 -3.68 -6.59 -4.43
CA ASN A 93 -3.57 -7.96 -3.96
C ASN A 93 -3.63 -7.97 -2.42
N ILE A 94 -4.52 -8.78 -1.85
CA ILE A 94 -4.55 -9.03 -0.42
C ILE A 94 -3.59 -10.18 -0.12
N VAL A 95 -2.63 -9.96 0.77
CA VAL A 95 -1.61 -10.93 1.15
C VAL A 95 -1.77 -11.31 2.61
N THR A 96 -1.65 -12.60 2.91
CA THR A 96 -1.69 -13.10 4.28
C THR A 96 -0.49 -12.62 5.08
N SER A 97 -0.76 -11.98 6.22
CA SER A 97 0.28 -11.55 7.14
C SER A 97 0.90 -12.75 7.85
N ALA A 98 2.24 -12.85 7.81
CA ALA A 98 2.98 -13.89 8.54
C ALA A 98 3.08 -13.61 10.05
N LYS A 99 2.62 -12.43 10.49
CA LYS A 99 2.71 -11.92 11.87
C LYS A 99 1.38 -11.27 12.26
N PRO A 100 1.01 -11.33 13.55
CA PRO A 100 -0.24 -10.75 14.04
C PRO A 100 -0.27 -9.21 14.00
N TYR A 101 0.90 -8.56 14.00
CA TYR A 101 1.01 -7.10 13.94
C TYR A 101 1.37 -6.63 12.53
N VAL A 102 0.54 -5.74 11.97
CA VAL A 102 0.70 -5.16 10.61
C VAL A 102 2.11 -4.58 10.42
N ASP A 103 2.58 -3.76 11.35
CA ASP A 103 3.92 -3.13 11.27
C ASP A 103 5.05 -4.16 11.19
N GLN A 104 4.97 -5.24 11.98
CA GLN A 104 5.98 -6.29 11.97
C GLN A 104 5.96 -7.09 10.67
N ALA A 105 4.77 -7.38 10.15
CA ALA A 105 4.61 -8.04 8.85
C ALA A 105 5.20 -7.19 7.71
N ILE A 106 4.96 -5.87 7.71
CA ILE A 106 5.54 -4.94 6.73
C ILE A 106 7.07 -4.94 6.82
N LEU A 107 7.64 -4.84 8.02
CA LEU A 107 9.10 -4.85 8.20
C LEU A 107 9.74 -6.17 7.76
N GLN A 108 9.04 -7.30 7.94
CA GLN A 108 9.51 -8.59 7.45
C GLN A 108 9.52 -8.62 5.91
N MET A 109 8.42 -8.21 5.24
CA MET A 109 8.36 -8.13 3.77
C MET A 109 9.50 -7.27 3.20
N VAL A 110 9.78 -6.15 3.87
CA VAL A 110 10.91 -5.26 3.53
C VAL A 110 12.25 -5.95 3.65
N GLN A 111 12.46 -6.73 4.72
CA GLN A 111 13.70 -7.46 4.94
C GLN A 111 13.88 -8.63 3.96
N GLU A 112 12.80 -9.18 3.42
CA GLU A 112 12.80 -10.24 2.41
C GLU A 112 13.01 -9.66 0.99
N ASP A 113 12.57 -8.43 0.71
CA ASP A 113 12.71 -7.71 -0.59
C ASP A 113 14.16 -7.26 -0.92
N ARG A 114 15.18 -7.86 -0.30
CA ARG A 114 16.59 -7.44 -0.41
C ARG A 114 17.19 -7.54 -1.82
N LYS A 115 16.62 -8.35 -2.71
CA LYS A 115 17.19 -8.62 -4.03
C LYS A 115 16.91 -7.51 -5.05
N ASP A 116 15.76 -6.85 -4.94
CA ASP A 116 15.30 -5.93 -5.97
C ASP A 116 15.05 -4.50 -5.46
N LYS A 117 14.79 -4.30 -4.15
CA LYS A 117 14.45 -3.00 -3.53
C LYS A 117 13.34 -2.25 -4.25
N LYS A 118 12.27 -2.96 -4.57
CA LYS A 118 11.11 -2.42 -5.32
C LYS A 118 9.86 -2.33 -4.46
N LEU A 119 9.99 -2.65 -3.18
CA LEU A 119 8.96 -2.43 -2.20
C LEU A 119 8.98 -0.98 -1.70
N VAL A 120 7.80 -0.38 -1.68
CA VAL A 120 7.53 0.95 -1.14
C VAL A 120 6.38 0.80 -0.15
N VAL A 121 6.46 1.47 1.00
CA VAL A 121 5.40 1.38 2.01
C VAL A 121 4.67 2.72 2.11
N ALA A 122 3.35 2.68 1.97
CA ALA A 122 2.49 3.84 2.16
C ALA A 122 1.91 3.82 3.59
N THR A 123 2.42 4.68 4.46
CA THR A 123 2.00 4.77 5.87
C THR A 123 2.05 6.22 6.37
N GLN A 124 1.23 6.56 7.37
CA GLN A 124 1.36 7.83 8.09
C GLN A 124 2.20 7.72 9.36
N ASP A 125 2.48 6.52 9.86
CA ASP A 125 3.14 6.30 11.15
C ASP A 125 4.60 6.78 11.14
N GLN A 126 4.99 7.58 12.14
CA GLN A 126 6.33 8.17 12.21
C GLN A 126 7.40 7.16 12.62
N GLU A 127 7.07 6.22 13.50
CA GLU A 127 7.98 5.18 13.96
C GLU A 127 8.25 4.18 12.83
N LEU A 128 7.21 3.70 12.15
CA LEU A 128 7.35 2.80 11.00
C LEU A 128 8.18 3.45 9.90
N LYS A 129 7.95 4.72 9.55
CA LYS A 129 8.79 5.46 8.60
C LYS A 129 10.26 5.52 9.02
N ARG A 130 10.54 5.70 10.31
CA ARG A 130 11.92 5.71 10.82
C ARG A 130 12.58 4.35 10.62
N LEU A 131 11.87 3.26 10.89
CA LEU A 131 12.37 1.90 10.72
C LEU A 131 12.59 1.56 9.24
N LEU A 132 11.65 1.93 8.37
CA LEU A 132 11.74 1.72 6.92
C LEU A 132 12.89 2.51 6.29
N LYS A 133 13.10 3.75 6.72
CA LYS A 133 14.25 4.55 6.28
C LYS A 133 15.57 3.90 6.66
N LYS A 134 15.69 3.33 7.87
CA LYS A 134 16.88 2.57 8.29
C LYS A 134 17.09 1.31 7.45
N ALA A 135 16.01 0.68 6.99
CA ALA A 135 16.06 -0.47 6.08
C ALA A 135 16.30 -0.08 4.61
N GLY A 136 16.42 1.21 4.28
CA GLY A 136 16.62 1.69 2.91
C GLY A 136 15.40 1.56 2.01
N THR A 137 14.19 1.48 2.58
CA THR A 137 12.92 1.36 1.86
C THR A 137 12.27 2.72 1.70
N LYS A 138 11.75 3.00 0.50
CA LYS A 138 11.00 4.23 0.23
C LYS A 138 9.64 4.21 0.91
N THR A 139 9.15 5.40 1.26
CA THR A 139 7.86 5.57 1.92
C THR A 139 6.98 6.58 1.20
N ILE A 140 5.68 6.32 1.16
CA ILE A 140 4.68 7.24 0.62
C ILE A 140 3.86 7.82 1.77
N THR A 141 3.72 9.14 1.79
CA THR A 141 3.06 9.87 2.89
C THR A 141 2.18 10.99 2.38
N LEU A 142 1.12 11.34 3.12
CA LEU A 142 0.28 12.49 2.85
C LEU A 142 0.93 13.76 3.39
N ARG A 143 1.15 14.75 2.54
CA ARG A 143 1.66 16.07 2.91
C ARG A 143 0.54 17.10 2.89
N GLN A 144 0.53 17.95 3.92
CA GLN A 144 -0.44 19.05 4.09
C GLN A 144 -1.91 18.62 4.01
N LYS A 145 -2.21 17.32 4.24
CA LYS A 145 -3.55 16.73 4.08
C LYS A 145 -4.14 16.91 2.67
N LYS A 146 -3.28 17.06 1.64
CA LYS A 146 -3.70 17.40 0.28
C LYS A 146 -3.13 16.49 -0.80
N TYR A 147 -1.85 16.13 -0.70
CA TYR A 147 -1.16 15.41 -1.78
C TYR A 147 -0.16 14.39 -1.22
N LEU A 148 0.08 13.33 -1.98
CA LEU A 148 1.07 12.33 -1.64
C LEU A 148 2.46 12.73 -2.10
N ILE A 149 3.46 12.26 -1.35
CA ILE A 149 4.87 12.35 -1.72
C ILE A 149 5.57 11.05 -1.39
N ILE A 150 6.55 10.69 -2.22
CA ILE A 150 7.46 9.58 -2.01
C ILE A 150 8.79 10.09 -1.45
N ARG A 151 9.35 9.39 -0.47
CA ARG A 151 10.66 9.69 0.16
C ARG A 151 11.51 8.45 0.31
#